data_AF-A0A930E5N8-F1
#
_entry.id   AF-A0A930E5N8-F1
#
_cell.length_a   1.000
_cell.length_b   1.000
_cell.length_c   1.000
_cell.angle_alpha   90.00
_cell.angle_beta   90.00
_cell.angle_gamma   90.00
#
_symmetry.space_group_name_H-M   'P 1'
#
loop_
_entity.id
_entity.type
_entity.pdbx_description
1 polymer ?
#
loop_
_entity_poly.entity_id
_entity_poly.type
_entity_poly.pdbx_seq_one_letter_code
_entity_poly.pdbx_strand_id
1 'polypeptide(L)'
;KRQKIQENKKMAKDEQKGLFILAPTPMRVFGKGTLPNDIMEMLKIKNIAAGMEGMSPTLTPEYIIKENPDIILTFVKNPQEIVKANPQIKDINAIKNNKFVVLETGQILRGSPRMIDYIADVYQKTK
;
A
#
# COMPACT_ATOMS: atom_id res chain seq x y z
N LYS A 1 3.72 40.19 -10.26
CA LYS A 1 4.35 39.26 -9.27
C LYS A 1 3.42 38.06 -8.98
N ARG A 2 3.27 37.10 -9.90
CA ARG A 2 2.34 35.94 -9.75
C ARG A 2 2.96 34.57 -10.13
N GLN A 3 4.29 34.44 -10.11
CA GLN A 3 4.95 33.24 -10.67
C GLN A 3 5.91 32.51 -9.71
N LYS A 4 5.85 32.76 -8.39
CA LYS A 4 6.83 32.18 -7.44
C LYS A 4 6.24 31.28 -6.35
N ILE A 5 5.07 30.69 -6.57
CA ILE A 5 4.45 29.75 -5.61
C ILE A 5 4.57 28.29 -6.06
N GLN A 6 4.98 28.01 -7.31
CA GLN A 6 5.01 26.64 -7.84
C GLN A 6 6.32 25.86 -7.62
N GLU A 7 7.40 26.47 -7.13
CA GLU A 7 8.71 25.79 -7.11
C GLU A 7 9.18 25.27 -5.74
N ASN A 8 8.43 25.47 -4.65
CA ASN A 8 8.84 25.05 -3.30
C ASN A 8 8.18 23.76 -2.76
N LYS A 9 7.59 22.92 -3.61
CA LYS A 9 7.08 21.58 -3.21
C LYS A 9 8.01 20.40 -3.57
N LYS A 10 9.27 20.68 -3.93
CA LYS A 10 10.29 19.67 -4.28
C LYS A 10 11.19 19.22 -3.12
N MET A 11 10.79 19.44 -1.87
CA MET A 11 11.56 19.05 -0.68
C MET A 11 10.68 18.52 0.46
N ALA A 12 9.68 17.67 0.15
CA ALA A 12 9.28 16.65 1.09
C ALA A 12 10.04 15.39 0.67
N LYS A 13 10.82 14.80 1.58
CA LYS A 13 11.38 13.46 1.36
C LYS A 13 10.16 12.52 1.29
N ASP A 14 9.72 12.23 0.06
CA ASP A 14 8.41 11.70 -0.34
C ASP A 14 7.88 10.62 0.63
N GLU A 15 6.77 10.90 1.31
CA GLU A 15 5.93 9.83 1.88
C GLU A 15 5.42 8.99 0.71
N GLN A 16 5.96 7.77 0.56
CA GLN A 16 5.61 6.87 -0.53
C GLN A 16 4.15 6.46 -0.41
N LYS A 17 3.36 6.58 -1.49
CA LYS A 17 1.97 6.11 -1.45
C LYS A 17 1.93 4.59 -1.53
N GLY A 18 1.21 3.96 -0.63
CA GLY A 18 1.07 2.51 -0.57
C GLY A 18 -0.37 2.04 -0.58
N LEU A 19 -0.55 0.80 -1.02
CA LEU A 19 -1.82 0.10 -0.99
C LEU A 19 -1.66 -1.28 -0.37
N PHE A 20 -2.42 -1.59 0.68
CA PHE A 20 -2.41 -2.93 1.27
C PHE A 20 -3.61 -3.73 0.79
N ILE A 21 -3.38 -4.74 -0.04
CA ILE A 21 -4.40 -5.61 -0.58
C ILE A 21 -4.60 -6.82 0.34
N LEU A 22 -5.82 -6.95 0.87
CA LEU A 22 -6.27 -8.10 1.65
C LEU A 22 -6.68 -9.24 0.73
N ALA A 23 -7.52 -8.94 -0.27
CA ALA A 23 -8.02 -9.92 -1.22
C ALA A 23 -8.13 -9.30 -2.61
N PRO A 24 -7.79 -10.05 -3.68
CA PRO A 24 -7.89 -9.56 -5.05
C PRO A 24 -9.33 -9.54 -5.59
N THR A 25 -10.22 -10.38 -5.04
CA THR A 25 -11.62 -10.49 -5.51
C THR A 25 -12.58 -10.76 -4.33
N PRO A 26 -13.52 -9.84 -4.00
CA PRO A 26 -13.50 -8.43 -4.41
C PRO A 26 -12.20 -7.75 -3.95
N MET A 27 -11.81 -6.65 -4.60
CA MET A 27 -10.59 -5.89 -4.27
C MET A 27 -10.69 -5.23 -2.89
N ARG A 28 -10.45 -6.02 -1.85
CA ARG A 28 -10.51 -5.58 -0.45
C ARG A 28 -9.12 -5.17 -0.01
N VAL A 29 -9.08 -4.07 0.70
CA VAL A 29 -7.84 -3.45 1.15
C VAL A 29 -7.94 -3.16 2.63
N PHE A 30 -6.83 -2.86 3.28
CA PHE A 30 -6.85 -2.44 4.68
C PHE A 30 -6.99 -0.93 4.77
N GLY A 31 -8.04 -0.48 5.47
CA GLY A 31 -8.29 0.92 5.78
C GLY A 31 -7.63 1.34 7.09
N LYS A 32 -7.97 2.56 7.53
CA LYS A 32 -7.47 3.14 8.78
C LYS A 32 -7.89 2.31 10.00
N GLY A 33 -7.04 2.31 11.03
CA GLY A 33 -7.32 1.63 12.31
C GLY A 33 -7.14 0.12 12.25
N THR A 34 -6.32 -0.37 11.31
CA THR A 34 -5.96 -1.77 11.19
C THR A 34 -4.46 -1.95 11.38
N LEU A 35 -4.03 -3.09 11.90
CA LEU A 35 -2.60 -3.38 12.06
C LEU A 35 -1.80 -3.17 10.75
N PRO A 36 -2.28 -3.63 9.58
CA PRO A 36 -1.62 -3.36 8.30
C PRO A 36 -1.43 -1.86 7.98
N ASN A 37 -2.39 -1.01 8.36
CA ASN A 37 -2.27 0.43 8.20
C ASN A 37 -1.18 1.01 9.12
N ASP A 38 -1.15 0.57 10.38
CA ASP A 38 -0.14 1.03 11.34
C ASP A 38 1.27 0.62 10.89
N ILE A 39 1.41 -0.57 10.30
CA ILE A 39 2.66 -1.02 9.67
C ILE A 39 3.05 -0.03 8.56
N MET A 40 2.15 0.29 7.64
CA MET A 40 2.45 1.25 6.57
C MET A 40 2.89 2.60 7.12
N GLU A 41 2.20 3.12 8.14
CA GLU A 41 2.56 4.38 8.80
C GLU A 41 3.96 4.32 9.45
N MET A 42 4.30 3.22 10.13
CA MET A 42 5.65 2.99 10.68
C MET A 42 6.73 2.96 9.59
N LEU A 43 6.40 2.43 8.42
CA LEU A 43 7.28 2.39 7.26
C LEU A 43 7.36 3.73 6.50
N LYS A 44 6.65 4.78 6.96
CA LYS A 44 6.46 6.07 6.27
C LYS A 44 5.79 5.93 4.89
N ILE A 45 4.93 4.93 4.78
CA ILE A 45 4.11 4.66 3.60
C ILE A 45 2.72 5.18 3.87
N LYS A 46 2.25 6.11 3.04
CA LYS A 46 0.90 6.65 3.15
C LYS A 46 -0.10 5.71 2.50
N ASN A 47 -0.92 5.05 3.33
CA ASN A 47 -1.98 4.17 2.84
C ASN A 47 -3.07 4.96 2.11
N ILE A 48 -3.28 4.67 0.82
CA ILE A 48 -4.33 5.33 0.01
C ILE A 48 -5.75 5.01 0.51
N ALA A 49 -5.93 3.89 1.22
CA ALA A 49 -7.21 3.48 1.79
C ALA A 49 -7.46 4.05 3.20
N ALA A 50 -6.51 4.79 3.80
CA ALA A 50 -6.69 5.37 5.14
C ALA A 50 -7.78 6.46 5.18
N GLY A 51 -8.11 7.06 4.04
CA GLY A 51 -9.19 8.04 3.91
C GLY A 51 -10.58 7.42 3.73
N MET A 52 -10.68 6.09 3.63
CA MET A 52 -11.96 5.39 3.43
C MET A 52 -12.61 4.97 4.74
N GLU A 53 -13.93 4.92 4.73
CA GLU A 53 -14.71 4.42 5.85
C GLU A 53 -14.59 2.90 5.98
N GLY A 54 -14.27 2.44 7.19
CA GLY A 54 -14.16 1.03 7.53
C GLY A 54 -12.74 0.49 7.56
N MET A 55 -12.57 -0.62 8.28
CA MET A 55 -11.27 -1.31 8.45
C MET A 55 -10.85 -2.09 7.20
N SER A 56 -11.81 -2.56 6.39
CA SER A 56 -11.52 -3.36 5.19
C SER A 56 -12.36 -2.92 3.98
N PRO A 57 -12.21 -1.67 3.52
CA PRO A 57 -12.99 -1.15 2.42
C PRO A 57 -12.67 -1.89 1.11
N THR A 58 -13.62 -1.85 0.18
CA THR A 58 -13.43 -2.35 -1.18
C THR A 58 -13.06 -1.17 -2.07
N LEU A 59 -11.94 -1.28 -2.79
CA LEU A 59 -11.54 -0.25 -3.75
C LEU A 59 -11.98 -0.59 -5.16
N THR A 60 -12.49 0.43 -5.86
CA THR A 60 -12.66 0.39 -7.31
C THR A 60 -11.30 0.56 -8.00
N PRO A 61 -11.03 -0.15 -9.10
CA PRO A 61 -9.79 0.00 -9.87
C PRO A 61 -9.50 1.44 -10.32
N GLU A 62 -10.52 2.21 -10.68
CA GLU A 62 -10.41 3.62 -11.07
C GLU A 62 -9.79 4.50 -9.97
N TYR A 63 -10.17 4.26 -8.72
CA TYR A 63 -9.61 4.94 -7.57
C TYR A 63 -8.13 4.61 -7.37
N ILE A 64 -7.76 3.32 -7.52
CA ILE A 64 -6.37 2.87 -7.40
C ILE A 64 -5.50 3.51 -8.49
N ILE A 65 -6.01 3.60 -9.73
CA ILE A 65 -5.33 4.26 -10.85
C ILE A 65 -5.17 5.76 -10.58
N LYS A 66 -6.20 6.41 -10.04
CA LYS A 66 -6.18 7.85 -9.72
C LYS A 66 -5.18 8.17 -8.60
N GLU A 67 -5.16 7.37 -7.54
CA GLU A 67 -4.22 7.57 -6.43
C GLU A 67 -2.79 7.18 -6.80
N ASN A 68 -2.64 6.24 -7.72
CA ASN A 68 -1.39 5.74 -8.29
C ASN A 68 -0.35 5.38 -7.21
N PRO A 69 -0.57 4.31 -6.42
CA PRO A 69 0.36 3.92 -5.38
C PRO A 69 1.71 3.47 -5.98
N ASP A 70 2.78 3.80 -5.29
CA ASP A 70 4.15 3.46 -5.66
C ASP A 70 4.56 2.08 -5.14
N ILE A 71 3.87 1.59 -4.11
CA ILE A 71 4.09 0.26 -3.52
C ILE A 71 2.78 -0.46 -3.19
N ILE A 72 2.78 -1.77 -3.38
CA ILE A 72 1.67 -2.63 -2.97
C ILE A 72 2.17 -3.63 -1.93
N LEU A 73 1.50 -3.66 -0.78
CA LEU A 73 1.63 -4.71 0.21
C LEU A 73 0.47 -5.69 0.02
N THR A 74 0.70 -6.98 0.17
CA THR A 74 -0.36 -7.97 -0.02
C THR A 74 -0.10 -9.23 0.77
N PHE A 75 -1.16 -9.91 1.18
CA PHE A 75 -1.07 -11.26 1.73
C PHE A 75 -1.09 -12.36 0.66
N VAL A 76 -1.36 -11.99 -0.59
CA VAL A 76 -1.38 -12.92 -1.72
C VAL A 76 0.05 -13.29 -2.07
N LYS A 77 0.38 -14.57 -1.94
CA LYS A 77 1.74 -15.09 -2.22
C LYS A 77 2.25 -14.72 -3.60
N ASN A 78 1.35 -14.66 -4.58
CA ASN A 78 1.65 -14.32 -5.95
C ASN A 78 1.01 -12.98 -6.35
N PRO A 79 1.76 -11.87 -6.36
CA PRO A 79 1.24 -10.56 -6.76
C PRO A 79 0.66 -10.53 -8.18
N GLN A 80 1.11 -11.43 -9.06
CA GLN A 80 0.58 -11.54 -10.43
C GLN A 80 -0.91 -11.91 -10.45
N GLU A 81 -1.41 -12.62 -9.44
CA GLU A 81 -2.84 -12.94 -9.32
C GLU A 81 -3.68 -11.68 -9.11
N ILE A 82 -3.14 -10.68 -8.42
CA ILE A 82 -3.81 -9.39 -8.20
C ILE A 82 -3.98 -8.67 -9.54
N VAL A 83 -2.92 -8.64 -10.36
CA VAL A 83 -2.93 -8.01 -11.68
C VAL A 83 -3.86 -8.77 -12.64
N LYS A 84 -3.85 -10.10 -12.60
CA LYS A 84 -4.74 -10.94 -13.41
C LYS A 84 -6.21 -10.77 -13.03
N ALA A 85 -6.51 -10.69 -11.74
CA ALA A 85 -7.86 -10.46 -11.25
C ALA A 85 -8.35 -9.04 -11.55
N ASN A 86 -7.44 -8.07 -11.61
CA ASN A 86 -7.76 -6.66 -11.81
C ASN A 86 -6.87 -6.04 -12.89
N PRO A 87 -7.06 -6.39 -14.17
CA PRO A 87 -6.21 -5.93 -15.26
C PRO A 87 -6.24 -4.41 -15.46
N GLN A 88 -7.25 -3.72 -14.93
CA GLN A 88 -7.39 -2.28 -14.99
C GLN A 88 -6.28 -1.55 -14.21
N ILE A 89 -5.77 -2.12 -13.12
CA ILE A 89 -4.75 -1.45 -12.29
C ILE A 89 -3.33 -1.63 -12.83
N LYS A 90 -3.12 -2.37 -13.93
CA LYS A 90 -1.79 -2.69 -14.51
C LYS A 90 -0.89 -1.47 -14.76
N ASP A 91 -1.50 -0.30 -14.93
CA ASP A 91 -0.82 0.93 -15.31
C ASP A 91 -0.27 1.76 -14.15
N ILE A 92 -0.48 1.34 -12.91
CA ILE A 92 0.03 2.04 -11.73
C ILE A 92 1.53 1.83 -11.51
N ASN A 93 2.16 2.79 -10.84
CA ASN A 93 3.58 2.82 -10.54
C ASN A 93 4.07 1.55 -9.84
N ALA A 94 3.33 1.07 -8.83
CA ALA A 94 3.70 -0.13 -8.08
C ALA A 94 3.85 -1.37 -8.98
N ILE A 95 2.95 -1.54 -9.96
CA ILE A 95 2.98 -2.70 -10.87
C ILE A 95 4.09 -2.52 -11.91
N LYS A 96 4.17 -1.32 -12.52
CA LYS A 96 5.20 -0.99 -13.53
C LYS A 96 6.62 -1.16 -12.99
N ASN A 97 6.85 -0.78 -11.74
CA ASN A 97 8.15 -0.91 -11.08
C ASN A 97 8.32 -2.22 -10.31
N ASN A 98 7.35 -3.14 -10.39
CA ASN A 98 7.32 -4.40 -9.67
C ASN A 98 7.58 -4.25 -8.15
N LYS A 99 7.03 -3.19 -7.56
CA LYS A 99 7.16 -2.83 -6.14
C LYS A 99 6.07 -3.51 -5.32
N PHE A 100 6.21 -4.82 -5.16
CA PHE A 100 5.32 -5.64 -4.34
C PHE A 100 6.03 -6.14 -3.08
N VAL A 101 5.32 -6.08 -1.97
CA VAL A 101 5.73 -6.64 -0.69
C VAL A 101 4.71 -7.68 -0.29
N VAL A 102 5.11 -8.94 -0.39
CA VAL A 102 4.27 -10.07 0.01
C VAL A 102 4.48 -10.33 1.48
N LEU A 103 3.37 -10.33 2.22
CA LEU A 103 3.33 -10.55 3.64
C LEU A 103 2.68 -11.89 3.99
N GLU A 104 3.11 -12.52 5.08
CA GLU A 104 2.51 -13.78 5.55
C GLU A 104 1.49 -13.50 6.65
N THR A 105 0.22 -13.85 6.37
CA THR A 105 -0.94 -13.66 7.28
C THR A 105 -0.71 -14.21 8.68
N GLY A 106 -0.02 -15.36 8.78
CA GLY A 106 0.21 -16.07 10.03
C GLY A 106 1.06 -15.32 11.06
N GLN A 107 1.85 -14.34 10.62
CA GLN A 107 2.72 -13.51 11.47
C GLN A 107 2.02 -12.23 11.96
N ILE A 108 1.17 -11.62 11.12
CA ILE A 108 0.54 -10.33 11.42
C ILE A 108 -0.77 -10.48 12.21
N LEU A 109 -1.62 -11.46 11.85
CA LEU A 109 -2.97 -11.55 12.40
C LEU A 109 -3.04 -12.08 13.85
N ARG A 110 -1.93 -12.59 14.39
CA ARG A 110 -1.86 -13.16 15.73
C ARG A 110 -1.27 -12.23 16.80
N GLY A 111 -0.98 -10.97 16.47
CA GLY A 111 -0.46 -9.98 17.43
C GLY A 111 0.77 -10.48 18.20
N SER A 112 1.61 -11.31 17.56
CA SER A 112 2.71 -11.98 18.25
C SER A 112 3.91 -11.04 18.40
N PRO A 113 4.78 -11.23 19.41
CA PRO A 113 5.97 -10.41 19.62
C PRO A 113 6.89 -10.33 18.39
N ARG A 114 6.86 -11.35 17.52
CA ARG A 114 7.62 -11.42 16.26
C ARG A 114 7.15 -10.43 15.20
N MET A 115 6.02 -9.75 15.43
CA MET A 115 5.49 -8.74 14.52
C MET A 115 6.47 -7.57 14.34
N ILE A 116 7.18 -7.17 15.39
CA ILE A 116 8.14 -6.05 15.32
C ILE A 116 9.33 -6.43 14.41
N ASP A 117 9.90 -7.63 14.60
CA ASP A 117 10.97 -8.16 13.75
C ASP A 117 10.52 -8.28 12.29
N TYR A 118 9.27 -8.69 12.11
CA TYR A 118 8.66 -8.81 10.79
C TYR A 118 8.47 -7.45 10.10
N ILE A 119 8.00 -6.43 10.82
CA ILE A 119 7.90 -5.05 10.32
C ILE A 119 9.29 -4.52 9.93
N ALA A 120 10.33 -4.84 10.72
CA ALA A 120 11.70 -4.46 10.41
C ALA A 120 12.24 -5.15 9.14
N ASP A 121 11.95 -6.45 8.94
CA ASP A 121 12.30 -7.18 7.72
C ASP A 121 11.60 -6.60 6.48
N VAL A 122 10.31 -6.27 6.62
CA VAL A 122 9.53 -5.61 5.58
C VAL A 122 10.11 -4.24 5.26
N TYR A 123 10.46 -3.44 6.27
CA TYR A 123 11.11 -2.14 6.08
C TYR A 123 12.39 -2.23 5.27
N GLN A 124 13.23 -3.24 5.53
CA GLN A 124 14.46 -3.47 4.77
C GLN A 124 14.17 -3.82 3.30
N LYS A 125 13.13 -4.62 3.03
CA LYS A 125 12.70 -4.98 1.66
C LYS A 125 12.03 -3.83 0.90
N THR A 126 11.56 -2.81 1.62
CA THR A 126 10.84 -1.67 1.06
C THR A 126 11.80 -0.54 0.63
N LYS A 127 13.04 -0.52 1.15
CA LYS A 127 14.12 0.35 0.67
C LYS A 127 14.64 -0.09 -0.69
#